data_AF-A0A6L8F0L3-F1
#
_entry.id   AF-A0A6L8F0L3-F1
#
_cell.length_a   1.000
_cell.length_b   1.000
_cell.length_c   1.000
_cell.angle_alpha   90.00
_cell.angle_beta   90.00
_cell.angle_gamma   90.00
#
_symmetry.space_group_name_H-M   'P 1'
#
loop_
_entity.id
_entity.type
_entity.pdbx_description
1 polymer ?
#
loop_
_entity_poly.entity_id
_entity_poly.type
_entity_poly.pdbx_seq_one_letter_code
_entity_poly.pdbx_strand_id
1 'polypeptide(L)'
;MDAETFTDDRIIELAKKFIPIKVNPEDQEHPENIEAVRRYQVTGFPTIVFASSDGGMIAKQVGFIYPNDFAPVIETALEKEQAFVEQLAKLEKTPDDAKLNAQVALTYLERTQLEKSLPFSKKAFEHDPKNKTGLIPNLHNQLAVTYATEVEAAMVRAPEEAEMYFEKAVFHFRTVIDKYPKSDAKDPAQYYLGVTYAIKGEFDDAIAVLEKLIHHTSDANIKQNAEAMLERVKDLASSH
;
A
#
# COMPACT_ATOMS: atom_id res chain seq x y z
N MET A 1 -8.13 18.36 19.04
CA MET A 1 -8.96 18.38 17.82
C MET A 1 -10.40 18.71 18.15
N ASP A 2 -11.05 17.99 19.06
CA ASP A 2 -12.46 18.19 19.42
C ASP A 2 -12.85 19.63 19.80
N ALA A 3 -12.00 20.38 20.50
CA ALA A 3 -12.30 21.75 20.93
C ALA A 3 -11.97 22.84 19.90
N GLU A 4 -11.18 22.53 18.88
CA GLU A 4 -10.62 23.54 17.94
C GLU A 4 -10.96 23.21 16.49
N THR A 5 -10.58 22.01 16.03
CA THR A 5 -10.74 21.60 14.63
C THR A 5 -12.20 21.32 14.30
N PHE A 6 -12.89 20.56 15.14
CA PHE A 6 -14.24 20.07 14.85
C PHE A 6 -15.35 21.03 15.27
N THR A 7 -15.00 22.18 15.86
CA THR A 7 -15.93 23.26 16.22
C THR A 7 -15.99 24.37 15.17
N ASP A 8 -15.11 24.36 14.16
CA ASP A 8 -15.12 25.32 13.05
C ASP A 8 -16.31 25.06 12.10
N ASP A 9 -17.08 26.12 11.80
CA ASP A 9 -18.29 26.04 10.98
C ASP A 9 -18.05 25.42 9.60
N ARG A 10 -16.89 25.67 8.97
CA ARG A 10 -16.59 25.10 7.64
C ARG A 10 -16.30 23.61 7.76
N ILE A 11 -15.59 23.19 8.81
CA ILE A 11 -15.32 21.77 9.07
C ILE A 11 -16.63 21.03 9.36
N ILE A 12 -17.53 21.64 10.12
CA ILE A 12 -18.87 21.09 10.39
C ILE A 12 -19.65 20.92 9.07
N GLU A 13 -19.65 21.95 8.19
CA GLU A 13 -20.37 21.87 6.92
C GLU A 13 -19.77 20.81 5.99
N LEU A 14 -18.45 20.73 5.89
CA LEU A 14 -17.77 19.68 5.11
C LEU A 14 -18.04 18.28 5.66
N ALA A 15 -18.06 18.12 6.99
CA ALA A 15 -18.31 16.85 7.65
C ALA A 15 -19.71 16.29 7.39
N LYS A 16 -20.72 17.12 7.04
CA LYS A 16 -22.06 16.66 6.66
C LYS A 16 -22.07 15.79 5.41
N LYS A 17 -21.01 15.83 4.59
CA LYS A 17 -20.84 14.95 3.41
C LYS A 17 -20.36 13.54 3.79
N PHE A 18 -20.10 13.31 5.07
CA PHE A 18 -19.60 12.05 5.61
C PHE A 18 -20.50 11.57 6.77
N ILE A 19 -20.29 10.32 7.18
CA ILE A 19 -20.81 9.78 8.44
C ILE A 19 -19.63 9.79 9.42
N PRO A 20 -19.54 10.76 10.35
CA PRO A 20 -18.43 10.82 11.28
C PRO A 20 -18.56 9.71 12.33
N ILE A 21 -17.51 8.90 12.49
CA ILE A 21 -17.43 7.83 13.49
C ILE A 21 -16.18 8.06 14.33
N LYS A 22 -16.37 8.14 15.66
CA LYS A 22 -15.25 8.19 16.61
C LYS A 22 -14.95 6.78 17.08
N VAL A 23 -13.74 6.31 16.79
CA VAL A 23 -13.26 4.96 17.16
C VAL A 23 -12.21 5.12 18.25
N ASN A 24 -12.38 4.41 19.37
CA ASN A 24 -11.39 4.32 20.43
C ASN A 24 -10.78 2.91 20.44
N PRO A 25 -9.54 2.71 19.95
CA PRO A 25 -8.90 1.39 19.92
C PRO A 25 -8.57 0.81 21.30
N GLU A 26 -8.59 1.63 22.35
CA GLU A 26 -8.34 1.21 23.74
C GLU A 26 -9.63 0.86 24.51
N ASP A 27 -10.78 0.94 23.84
CA ASP A 27 -12.07 0.62 24.45
C ASP A 27 -12.21 -0.89 24.66
N GLN A 28 -12.21 -1.31 25.93
CA GLN A 28 -12.30 -2.72 26.32
C GLN A 28 -13.70 -3.33 26.03
N GLU A 29 -14.75 -2.51 25.94
CA GLU A 29 -16.08 -2.98 25.58
C GLU A 29 -16.23 -3.20 24.07
N HIS A 30 -15.33 -2.59 23.28
CA HIS A 30 -15.29 -2.64 21.82
C HIS A 30 -13.93 -3.10 21.29
N PRO A 31 -13.49 -4.34 21.60
CA PRO A 31 -12.18 -4.85 21.19
C PRO A 31 -12.02 -4.92 19.65
N GLU A 32 -13.12 -4.94 18.88
CA GLU A 32 -13.11 -4.85 17.43
C GLU A 32 -12.50 -3.53 16.90
N ASN A 33 -12.47 -2.46 17.71
CA ASN A 33 -11.91 -1.17 17.32
C ASN A 33 -10.41 -1.26 16.99
N ILE A 34 -9.69 -2.23 17.56
CA ILE A 34 -8.27 -2.44 17.26
C ILE A 34 -8.05 -2.85 15.80
N GLU A 35 -9.03 -3.50 15.16
CA GLU A 35 -8.92 -3.90 13.77
C GLU A 35 -8.90 -2.69 12.84
N ALA A 36 -9.53 -1.56 13.22
CA ALA A 36 -9.44 -0.32 12.46
C ALA A 36 -8.00 0.22 12.41
N VAL A 37 -7.23 0.07 13.50
CA VAL A 37 -5.81 0.47 13.56
C VAL A 37 -5.00 -0.33 12.55
N ARG A 38 -5.20 -1.65 12.50
CA ARG A 38 -4.53 -2.54 11.55
C ARG A 38 -4.95 -2.24 10.11
N ARG A 39 -6.26 -2.25 9.84
CA ARG A 39 -6.83 -2.09 8.49
C ARG A 39 -6.44 -0.79 7.81
N TYR A 40 -6.42 0.31 8.57
CA TYR A 40 -6.06 1.64 8.05
C TYR A 40 -4.61 2.03 8.34
N GLN A 41 -3.81 1.09 8.85
CA GLN A 41 -2.40 1.27 9.16
C GLN A 41 -2.15 2.52 10.02
N VAL A 42 -2.91 2.68 11.09
CA VAL A 42 -2.78 3.83 11.99
C VAL A 42 -1.48 3.70 12.79
N THR A 43 -0.58 4.67 12.63
CA THR A 43 0.76 4.65 13.26
C THR A 43 0.90 5.61 14.44
N GLY A 44 -0.13 6.42 14.72
CA GLY A 44 -0.13 7.38 15.81
C GLY A 44 -1.50 8.02 16.03
N PHE A 45 -1.69 8.66 17.19
CA PHE A 45 -2.94 9.30 17.57
C PHE A 45 -2.76 10.82 17.78
N PRO A 46 -3.77 11.64 17.48
CA PRO A 46 -5.02 11.28 16.79
C PRO A 46 -4.76 10.97 15.31
N THR A 47 -5.66 10.18 14.68
CA THR A 47 -5.66 9.96 13.22
C THR A 47 -7.09 10.04 12.70
N ILE A 48 -7.26 10.71 11.56
CA ILE A 48 -8.52 10.77 10.81
C ILE A 48 -8.36 9.92 9.56
N VAL A 49 -9.32 9.02 9.34
CA VAL A 49 -9.38 8.18 8.14
C VAL A 49 -10.60 8.58 7.34
N PHE A 50 -10.41 8.88 6.05
CA PHE A 50 -11.50 9.00 5.09
C PHE A 50 -11.64 7.66 4.39
N ALA A 51 -12.78 7.01 4.56
CA ALA A 51 -13.08 5.72 3.94
C ALA A 51 -14.30 5.84 3.02
N SER A 52 -14.24 5.13 1.90
CA SER A 52 -15.37 4.94 0.99
C SER A 52 -16.43 4.03 1.63
N SER A 53 -17.64 4.00 1.07
CA SER A 53 -18.76 3.23 1.62
C SER A 53 -18.50 1.72 1.68
N ASP A 54 -17.56 1.23 0.88
CA ASP A 54 -17.12 -0.18 0.87
C ASP A 54 -15.91 -0.44 1.79
N GLY A 55 -15.52 0.56 2.57
CA GLY A 55 -14.43 0.53 3.55
C GLY A 55 -13.02 0.62 2.94
N GLY A 56 -12.86 1.06 1.70
CA GLY A 56 -11.55 1.37 1.12
C GLY A 56 -11.01 2.73 1.59
N MET A 57 -9.74 2.78 1.97
CA MET A 57 -9.11 4.00 2.51
C MET A 57 -8.84 5.05 1.41
N ILE A 58 -9.56 6.16 1.43
CA ILE A 58 -9.39 7.26 0.46
C ILE A 58 -8.21 8.15 0.84
N ALA A 59 -8.13 8.51 2.12
CA ALA A 59 -7.08 9.37 2.66
C ALA A 59 -6.92 9.15 4.17
N LYS A 60 -5.78 9.57 4.70
CA LYS A 60 -5.47 9.51 6.13
C LYS A 60 -4.71 10.77 6.54
N GLN A 61 -5.13 11.38 7.65
CA GLN A 61 -4.43 12.48 8.30
C GLN A 61 -3.95 12.01 9.67
N VAL A 62 -2.64 12.01 9.89
CA VAL A 62 -2.03 11.63 11.16
C VAL A 62 -1.69 12.89 11.95
N GLY A 63 -1.93 12.86 13.25
CA GLY A 63 -1.65 13.96 14.17
C GLY A 63 -2.72 15.05 14.18
N PHE A 64 -2.52 16.02 15.07
CA PHE A 64 -3.38 17.19 15.19
C PHE A 64 -3.28 18.09 13.94
N ILE A 65 -4.41 18.69 13.54
CA ILE A 65 -4.49 19.61 12.41
C ILE A 65 -5.47 20.75 12.69
N TYR A 66 -5.13 21.97 12.30
CA TYR A 66 -5.99 23.15 12.46
C TYR A 66 -7.05 23.23 11.35
N PRO A 67 -8.20 23.92 11.57
CA PRO A 67 -9.29 23.99 10.58
C PRO A 67 -8.87 24.43 9.17
N ASN A 68 -8.00 25.45 9.06
CA ASN A 68 -7.57 25.98 7.77
C ASN A 68 -6.80 24.96 6.93
N ASP A 69 -6.01 24.10 7.59
CA ASP A 69 -5.25 23.05 6.93
C ASP A 69 -6.07 21.78 6.74
N PHE A 70 -7.09 21.57 7.58
CA PHE A 70 -7.92 20.37 7.52
C PHE A 70 -9.00 20.43 6.44
N ALA A 71 -9.58 21.60 6.16
CA ALA A 71 -10.60 21.74 5.10
C ALA A 71 -10.11 21.22 3.73
N PRO A 72 -8.91 21.60 3.24
CA PRO A 72 -8.37 21.05 1.99
C PRO A 72 -8.18 19.53 2.00
N VAL A 73 -7.89 18.92 3.16
CA VAL A 73 -7.76 17.46 3.29
C VAL A 73 -9.11 16.79 3.06
N ILE A 74 -10.19 17.33 3.65
CA ILE A 74 -11.55 16.81 3.45
C ILE A 74 -11.97 16.96 1.98
N GLU A 75 -11.74 18.14 1.39
CA GLU A 75 -12.07 18.43 0.00
C GLU A 75 -11.31 17.50 -0.96
N THR A 76 -10.02 17.32 -0.75
CA THR A 76 -9.20 16.39 -1.53
C THR A 76 -9.71 14.95 -1.41
N ALA A 77 -10.15 14.52 -0.23
CA ALA A 77 -10.73 13.19 -0.06
C ALA A 77 -12.04 13.02 -0.86
N LEU A 78 -12.91 14.03 -0.87
CA LEU A 78 -14.13 14.02 -1.68
C LEU A 78 -13.83 13.98 -3.17
N GLU A 79 -12.88 14.80 -3.63
CA GLU A 79 -12.46 14.84 -5.04
C GLU A 79 -11.85 13.51 -5.49
N LYS A 80 -10.97 12.90 -4.67
CA LYS A 80 -10.40 11.59 -4.95
C LYS A 80 -11.46 10.50 -5.07
N GLU A 81 -12.47 10.53 -4.20
CA GLU A 81 -13.56 9.56 -4.26
C GLU A 81 -14.40 9.74 -5.52
N GLN A 82 -14.80 10.98 -5.82
CA GLN A 82 -15.58 11.28 -7.02
C GLN A 82 -14.82 10.88 -8.30
N ALA A 83 -13.54 11.22 -8.39
CA ALA A 83 -12.70 10.86 -9.54
C ALA A 83 -12.58 9.33 -9.70
N PHE A 84 -12.48 8.58 -8.60
CA PHE A 84 -12.42 7.12 -8.67
C PHE A 84 -13.75 6.50 -9.12
N VAL A 85 -14.88 7.01 -8.62
CA VAL A 85 -16.21 6.59 -9.09
C VAL A 85 -16.39 6.83 -10.60
N GLU A 86 -15.91 7.97 -11.09
CA GLU A 86 -15.93 8.28 -12.53
C GLU A 86 -15.03 7.35 -13.36
N GLN A 87 -13.86 6.98 -12.83
CA GLN A 87 -12.98 5.99 -13.46
C GLN A 87 -13.66 4.63 -13.58
N LEU A 88 -14.34 4.16 -12.53
CA LEU A 88 -15.10 2.91 -12.55
C LEU A 88 -16.22 2.97 -13.60
N ALA A 89 -17.02 4.04 -13.61
CA ALA A 89 -18.10 4.23 -14.59
C ALA A 89 -17.59 4.32 -16.04
N LYS A 90 -16.40 4.88 -16.26
CA LYS A 90 -15.75 4.86 -17.58
C LYS A 90 -15.33 3.44 -17.96
N LEU A 91 -14.78 2.68 -17.02
CA LEU A 91 -14.30 1.33 -17.26
C LEU A 91 -15.43 0.34 -17.58
N GLU A 92 -16.65 0.57 -17.09
CA GLU A 92 -17.84 -0.18 -17.54
C GLU A 92 -18.06 -0.08 -19.06
N LYS A 93 -17.73 1.07 -19.65
CA LYS A 93 -17.88 1.34 -21.09
C LYS A 93 -16.64 0.93 -21.90
N THR A 94 -15.48 0.87 -21.25
CA THR A 94 -14.20 0.52 -21.86
C THR A 94 -13.51 -0.60 -21.07
N PRO A 95 -14.12 -1.80 -20.98
CA PRO A 95 -13.69 -2.85 -20.05
C PRO A 95 -12.25 -3.33 -20.28
N ASP A 96 -11.71 -3.14 -21.48
CA ASP A 96 -10.40 -3.63 -21.90
C ASP A 96 -9.36 -2.50 -22.02
N ASP A 97 -9.69 -1.28 -21.55
CA ASP A 97 -8.72 -0.17 -21.49
C ASP A 97 -7.63 -0.50 -20.47
N ALA A 98 -6.45 -0.89 -20.97
CA ALA A 98 -5.36 -1.35 -20.13
C ALA A 98 -4.85 -0.28 -19.16
N LYS A 99 -4.82 0.99 -19.59
CA LYS A 99 -4.35 2.09 -18.75
C LYS A 99 -5.33 2.33 -17.60
N LEU A 100 -6.62 2.38 -17.90
CA LEU A 100 -7.65 2.61 -16.89
C LEU A 100 -7.75 1.42 -15.92
N ASN A 101 -7.66 0.19 -16.41
CA ASN A 101 -7.56 -1.00 -15.57
C ASN A 101 -6.35 -0.93 -14.62
N ALA A 102 -5.17 -0.53 -15.12
CA ALA A 102 -3.99 -0.39 -14.27
C ALA A 102 -4.15 0.70 -13.20
N GLN A 103 -4.73 1.85 -13.56
CA GLN A 103 -4.99 2.95 -12.63
C GLN A 103 -6.00 2.54 -11.54
N VAL A 104 -7.11 1.90 -11.93
CA VAL A 104 -8.12 1.42 -10.99
C VAL A 104 -7.54 0.36 -10.05
N ALA A 105 -6.74 -0.57 -10.58
CA ALA A 105 -6.05 -1.57 -9.77
C ALA A 105 -5.12 -0.92 -8.73
N LEU A 106 -4.29 0.04 -9.15
CA LEU A 106 -3.40 0.78 -8.25
C LEU A 106 -4.18 1.51 -7.16
N THR A 107 -5.27 2.19 -7.51
CA THR A 107 -6.10 2.88 -6.51
C THR A 107 -6.76 1.90 -5.54
N TYR A 108 -7.21 0.71 -5.98
CA TYR A 108 -7.68 -0.31 -5.04
C TYR A 108 -6.59 -0.80 -4.09
N LEU A 109 -5.34 -0.95 -4.55
CA LEU A 109 -4.21 -1.31 -3.69
C LEU A 109 -3.91 -0.21 -2.66
N GLU A 110 -3.87 1.05 -3.08
CA GLU A 110 -3.71 2.21 -2.20
C GLU A 110 -4.82 2.29 -1.14
N ARG A 111 -6.03 1.85 -1.49
CA ARG A 111 -7.21 1.76 -0.61
C ARG A 111 -7.20 0.54 0.32
N THR A 112 -6.11 -0.22 0.36
CA THR A 112 -5.94 -1.51 1.08
C THR A 112 -6.94 -2.60 0.67
N GLN A 113 -7.41 -2.55 -0.58
CA GLN A 113 -8.40 -3.47 -1.13
C GLN A 113 -7.77 -4.40 -2.17
N LEU A 114 -6.86 -5.25 -1.72
CA LEU A 114 -6.12 -6.22 -2.53
C LEU A 114 -7.06 -7.04 -3.44
N GLU A 115 -8.07 -7.69 -2.88
CA GLU A 115 -8.98 -8.57 -3.65
C GLU A 115 -9.72 -7.84 -4.78
N LYS A 116 -10.12 -6.58 -4.56
CA LYS A 116 -10.77 -5.77 -5.59
C LYS A 116 -9.81 -5.36 -6.69
N SER A 117 -8.53 -5.20 -6.38
CA SER A 117 -7.52 -4.82 -7.39
C SER A 117 -7.23 -5.95 -8.40
N LEU A 118 -7.39 -7.22 -8.02
CA LEU A 118 -6.97 -8.37 -8.81
C LEU A 118 -7.64 -8.49 -10.19
N PRO A 119 -8.98 -8.37 -10.34
CA PRO A 119 -9.61 -8.43 -11.65
C PRO A 119 -9.12 -7.33 -12.60
N PHE A 120 -8.94 -6.10 -12.10
CA PHE A 120 -8.43 -4.98 -12.89
C PHE A 120 -6.94 -5.16 -13.22
N SER A 121 -6.16 -5.70 -12.29
CA SER A 121 -4.75 -6.01 -12.50
C SER A 121 -4.58 -7.04 -13.62
N LYS A 122 -5.37 -8.11 -13.59
CA LYS A 122 -5.39 -9.14 -14.63
C LYS A 122 -5.66 -8.52 -16.00
N LYS A 123 -6.70 -7.69 -16.12
CA LYS A 123 -7.02 -7.01 -17.39
C LYS A 123 -5.91 -6.07 -17.86
N ALA A 124 -5.29 -5.33 -16.94
CA ALA A 124 -4.15 -4.48 -17.27
C ALA A 124 -2.99 -5.30 -17.87
N PHE A 125 -2.66 -6.46 -17.28
CA PHE A 125 -1.60 -7.34 -17.81
C PHE A 125 -1.98 -8.00 -19.15
N GLU A 126 -3.24 -8.40 -19.32
CA GLU A 126 -3.75 -9.01 -20.55
C GLU A 126 -3.74 -8.02 -21.74
N HIS A 127 -4.11 -6.77 -21.49
CA HIS A 127 -4.26 -5.75 -22.53
C HIS A 127 -3.04 -4.82 -22.68
N ASP A 128 -2.05 -4.90 -21.80
CA ASP A 128 -0.75 -4.23 -21.95
C ASP A 128 0.48 -5.12 -21.64
N PRO A 129 0.63 -6.28 -22.30
CA PRO A 129 1.72 -7.23 -22.03
C PRO A 129 3.12 -6.70 -22.37
N LYS A 130 3.19 -5.58 -23.10
CA LYS A 130 4.44 -4.92 -23.51
C LYS A 130 4.70 -3.62 -22.74
N ASN A 131 3.89 -3.33 -21.72
CA ASN A 131 4.01 -2.12 -20.90
C ASN A 131 4.07 -0.82 -21.72
N LYS A 132 3.22 -0.67 -22.74
CA LYS A 132 3.07 0.56 -23.52
C LYS A 132 2.55 1.71 -22.66
N THR A 133 1.79 1.41 -21.62
CA THR A 133 1.26 2.43 -20.69
C THR A 133 2.33 2.97 -19.74
N GLY A 134 3.42 2.22 -19.52
CA GLY A 134 4.42 2.51 -18.50
C GLY A 134 4.00 2.14 -17.08
N LEU A 135 2.77 1.64 -16.85
CA LEU A 135 2.22 1.41 -15.51
C LEU A 135 2.45 -0.01 -14.98
N ILE A 136 2.78 -0.97 -15.84
CA ILE A 136 2.86 -2.39 -15.46
C ILE A 136 3.94 -2.69 -14.40
N PRO A 137 5.16 -2.10 -14.44
CA PRO A 137 6.16 -2.30 -13.40
C PRO A 137 5.68 -1.79 -12.04
N ASN A 138 5.03 -0.63 -12.02
CA ASN A 138 4.52 -0.04 -10.79
C ASN A 138 3.38 -0.88 -10.21
N LEU A 139 2.48 -1.39 -11.06
CA LEU A 139 1.39 -2.27 -10.64
C LEU A 139 1.92 -3.59 -10.06
N HIS A 140 2.92 -4.22 -10.71
CA HIS A 140 3.57 -5.39 -10.12
C HIS A 140 4.25 -5.05 -8.79
N ASN A 141 4.97 -3.94 -8.70
CA ASN A 141 5.61 -3.53 -7.45
C ASN A 141 4.60 -3.32 -6.31
N GLN A 142 3.47 -2.66 -6.59
CA GLN A 142 2.44 -2.44 -5.56
C GLN A 142 1.74 -3.72 -5.15
N LEU A 143 1.43 -4.63 -6.08
CA LEU A 143 0.93 -5.97 -5.75
C LEU A 143 1.93 -6.73 -4.86
N ALA A 144 3.22 -6.67 -5.21
CA ALA A 144 4.27 -7.34 -4.48
C ALA A 144 4.39 -6.83 -3.04
N VAL A 145 4.41 -5.50 -2.84
CA VAL A 145 4.44 -4.87 -1.51
C VAL A 145 3.19 -5.21 -0.69
N THR A 146 2.02 -5.19 -1.33
CA THR A 146 0.75 -5.54 -0.68
C THR A 146 0.77 -6.98 -0.19
N TYR A 147 1.18 -7.92 -1.05
CA TYR A 147 1.34 -9.32 -0.65
C TYR A 147 2.42 -9.51 0.43
N ALA A 148 3.56 -8.82 0.33
CA ALA A 148 4.63 -8.91 1.32
C ALA A 148 4.17 -8.46 2.71
N THR A 149 3.30 -7.44 2.79
CA THR A 149 2.72 -6.98 4.05
C THR A 149 1.78 -8.03 4.67
N GLU A 150 1.05 -8.77 3.82
CA GLU A 150 0.20 -9.87 4.30
C GLU A 150 1.00 -11.09 4.77
N VAL A 151 2.26 -11.27 4.32
CA VAL A 151 3.13 -12.38 4.80
C VAL A 151 3.29 -12.31 6.30
N GLU A 152 3.89 -11.23 6.82
CA GLU A 152 4.15 -11.07 8.26
C GLU A 152 2.85 -11.21 9.07
N ALA A 153 1.78 -10.59 8.58
CA ALA A 153 0.49 -10.60 9.23
C ALA A 153 -0.19 -11.98 9.23
N ALA A 154 0.17 -12.88 8.32
CA ALA A 154 -0.38 -14.23 8.19
C ALA A 154 0.50 -15.29 8.87
N MET A 155 1.80 -15.07 9.08
CA MET A 155 2.76 -16.07 9.56
C MET A 155 2.31 -16.84 10.81
N VAL A 156 1.68 -16.16 11.77
CA VAL A 156 1.22 -16.79 13.03
C VAL A 156 -0.19 -17.38 12.90
N ARG A 157 -1.08 -16.69 12.18
CA ARG A 157 -2.52 -17.02 12.16
C ARG A 157 -2.91 -18.04 11.07
N ALA A 158 -2.20 -18.02 9.95
CA ALA A 158 -2.51 -18.81 8.75
C ALA A 158 -1.23 -19.06 7.94
N PRO A 159 -0.37 -20.02 8.35
CA PRO A 159 0.92 -20.25 7.71
C PRO A 159 0.84 -20.62 6.22
N GLU A 160 -0.19 -21.35 5.80
CA GLU A 160 -0.43 -21.69 4.39
C GLU A 160 -0.73 -20.44 3.54
N GLU A 161 -1.50 -19.50 4.10
CA GLU A 161 -1.75 -18.22 3.44
C GLU A 161 -0.49 -17.36 3.39
N ALA A 162 0.31 -17.37 4.46
CA ALA A 162 1.59 -16.66 4.50
C ALA A 162 2.54 -17.14 3.40
N GLU A 163 2.60 -18.46 3.16
CA GLU A 163 3.37 -19.05 2.08
C GLU A 163 2.86 -18.60 0.71
N MET A 164 1.55 -18.66 0.48
CA MET A 164 0.94 -18.17 -0.77
C MET A 164 1.24 -16.68 -1.00
N TYR A 165 1.11 -15.83 0.03
CA TYR A 165 1.41 -14.40 -0.08
C TYR A 165 2.89 -14.17 -0.38
N PHE A 166 3.78 -14.94 0.24
CA PHE A 166 5.20 -14.89 -0.01
C PHE A 166 5.53 -15.22 -1.46
N GLU A 167 5.01 -16.33 -1.99
CA GLU A 167 5.18 -16.71 -3.39
C GLU A 167 4.69 -15.63 -4.36
N LYS A 168 3.52 -15.04 -4.09
CA LYS A 168 2.96 -13.95 -4.91
C LYS A 168 3.79 -12.68 -4.85
N ALA A 169 4.30 -12.30 -3.67
CA ALA A 169 5.19 -11.16 -3.50
C ALA A 169 6.48 -11.35 -4.31
N VAL A 170 7.15 -12.50 -4.14
CA VAL A 170 8.38 -12.86 -4.86
C VAL A 170 8.15 -12.86 -6.37
N PHE A 171 7.05 -13.48 -6.85
CA PHE A 171 6.70 -13.49 -8.26
C PHE A 171 6.61 -12.08 -8.86
N HIS A 172 5.90 -11.18 -8.18
CA HIS A 172 5.70 -9.83 -8.67
C HIS A 172 6.98 -8.98 -8.59
N PHE A 173 7.77 -9.06 -7.51
CA PHE A 173 9.05 -8.37 -7.44
C PHE A 173 10.03 -8.86 -8.52
N ARG A 174 10.20 -10.17 -8.68
CA ARG A 174 11.06 -10.74 -9.73
C ARG A 174 10.58 -10.33 -11.12
N THR A 175 9.27 -10.24 -11.34
CA THR A 175 8.74 -9.73 -12.61
C THR A 175 9.21 -8.31 -12.91
N VAL A 176 9.25 -7.42 -11.91
CA VAL A 176 9.80 -6.06 -12.08
C VAL A 176 11.29 -6.11 -12.41
N ILE A 177 12.06 -6.85 -11.61
CA ILE A 177 13.53 -6.91 -11.71
C ILE A 177 13.97 -7.51 -13.05
N ASP A 178 13.32 -8.59 -13.48
CA ASP A 178 13.76 -9.39 -14.64
C ASP A 178 13.20 -8.85 -15.96
N LYS A 179 11.92 -8.43 -15.98
CA LYS A 179 11.26 -7.99 -17.23
C LYS A 179 11.33 -6.48 -17.43
N TYR A 180 11.50 -5.70 -16.36
CA TYR A 180 11.51 -4.24 -16.43
C TYR A 180 12.77 -3.61 -15.78
N PRO A 181 13.98 -4.06 -16.18
CA PRO A 181 15.24 -3.65 -15.54
C PRO A 181 15.63 -2.18 -15.74
N LYS A 182 14.85 -1.41 -16.51
CA LYS A 182 15.03 0.03 -16.73
C LYS A 182 13.93 0.87 -16.08
N SER A 183 12.96 0.25 -15.40
CA SER A 183 11.90 0.97 -14.71
C SER A 183 12.40 1.51 -13.38
N ASP A 184 11.87 2.67 -12.97
CA ASP A 184 12.15 3.26 -11.66
C ASP A 184 11.68 2.37 -10.49
N ALA A 185 10.78 1.41 -10.77
CA ALA A 185 10.33 0.42 -9.80
C ALA A 185 11.36 -0.68 -9.52
N LYS A 186 12.40 -0.84 -10.34
CA LYS A 186 13.36 -1.96 -10.23
C LYS A 186 14.11 -1.96 -8.90
N ASP A 187 14.70 -0.84 -8.52
CA ASP A 187 15.50 -0.74 -7.30
C ASP A 187 14.63 -0.89 -6.03
N PRO A 188 13.46 -0.22 -5.92
CA PRO A 188 12.48 -0.50 -4.87
C PRO A 188 12.04 -1.97 -4.83
N ALA A 189 11.74 -2.58 -5.98
CA ALA A 189 11.33 -3.99 -6.03
C ALA A 189 12.42 -4.92 -5.52
N GLN A 190 13.69 -4.65 -5.85
CA GLN A 190 14.82 -5.43 -5.36
C GLN A 190 15.03 -5.23 -3.86
N TYR A 191 14.89 -4.01 -3.35
CA TYR A 191 14.95 -3.74 -1.92
C TYR A 191 13.88 -4.55 -1.16
N TYR A 192 12.62 -4.38 -1.54
CA TYR A 192 11.50 -5.05 -0.87
C TYR A 192 11.49 -6.56 -1.06
N LEU A 193 12.04 -7.09 -2.15
CA LEU A 193 12.28 -8.52 -2.30
C LEU A 193 13.25 -9.03 -1.22
N GLY A 194 14.35 -8.31 -0.99
CA GLY A 194 15.30 -8.63 0.09
C GLY A 194 14.64 -8.56 1.47
N VAL A 195 13.81 -7.54 1.74
CA VAL A 195 13.02 -7.45 2.98
C VAL A 195 12.05 -8.63 3.12
N THR A 196 11.39 -9.02 2.03
CA THR A 196 10.42 -10.12 2.04
C THR A 196 11.09 -11.46 2.36
N TYR A 197 12.27 -11.73 1.78
CA TYR A 197 13.09 -12.89 2.13
C TYR A 197 13.51 -12.87 3.60
N ALA A 198 13.93 -11.71 4.11
CA ALA A 198 14.31 -11.55 5.51
C ALA A 198 13.15 -11.85 6.47
N ILE A 199 11.94 -11.35 6.17
CA ILE A 199 10.72 -11.65 6.95
C ILE A 199 10.44 -13.16 6.99
N LYS A 200 10.66 -13.86 5.86
CA LYS A 200 10.45 -15.31 5.76
C LYS A 200 11.54 -16.14 6.47
N GLY A 201 12.65 -15.50 6.87
CA GLY A 201 13.83 -16.17 7.44
C GLY A 201 14.78 -16.75 6.38
N GLU A 202 14.58 -16.42 5.10
CA GLU A 202 15.45 -16.82 3.99
C GLU A 202 16.65 -15.86 3.89
N PHE A 203 17.51 -15.90 4.90
CA PHE A 203 18.55 -14.87 5.07
C PHE A 203 19.61 -14.87 3.96
N ASP A 204 20.00 -16.03 3.44
CA ASP A 204 20.98 -16.11 2.33
C ASP A 204 20.46 -15.41 1.07
N ASP A 205 19.18 -15.65 0.72
CA ASP A 205 18.54 -14.99 -0.41
C ASP A 205 18.36 -13.48 -0.18
N ALA A 206 17.98 -13.08 1.05
CA ALA A 206 17.89 -11.68 1.43
C ALA A 206 19.23 -10.95 1.28
N ILE A 207 20.32 -11.54 1.79
CA ILE A 207 21.69 -11.02 1.68
C ILE A 207 22.08 -10.87 0.21
N ALA A 208 21.92 -11.92 -0.59
CA ALA A 208 22.30 -11.90 -2.01
C ALA A 208 21.55 -10.82 -2.81
N VAL A 209 20.25 -10.65 -2.55
CA VAL A 209 19.43 -9.64 -3.21
C VAL A 209 19.84 -8.22 -2.81
N LEU A 210 20.09 -7.98 -1.51
CA LEU A 210 20.49 -6.67 -0.98
C LEU A 210 21.90 -6.28 -1.42
N GLU A 211 22.88 -7.20 -1.36
CA GLU A 211 24.25 -6.94 -1.83
C GLU A 211 24.26 -6.58 -3.31
N LYS A 212 23.52 -7.33 -4.14
CA LYS A 212 23.37 -7.00 -5.55
C LYS A 212 22.79 -5.59 -5.72
N LEU A 213 21.79 -5.18 -4.95
CA LEU A 213 21.20 -3.84 -5.03
C LEU A 213 22.22 -2.75 -4.71
N ILE A 214 22.93 -2.89 -3.59
CA ILE A 214 23.96 -1.94 -3.12
C ILE A 214 25.06 -1.73 -4.19
N HIS A 215 25.41 -2.79 -4.93
CA HIS A 215 26.42 -2.73 -5.97
C HIS A 215 26.03 -1.95 -7.23
N HIS A 216 24.73 -1.86 -7.58
CA HIS A 216 24.30 -1.23 -8.84
C HIS A 216 23.43 0.01 -8.67
N THR A 217 22.76 0.19 -7.52
CA THR A 217 21.88 1.34 -7.33
C THR A 217 22.68 2.64 -7.29
N SER A 218 22.10 3.69 -7.87
CA SER A 218 22.65 5.06 -7.82
C SER A 218 21.87 5.97 -6.89
N ASP A 219 20.74 5.50 -6.35
CA ASP A 219 19.94 6.24 -5.37
C ASP A 219 20.56 6.10 -3.98
N ALA A 220 21.02 7.22 -3.42
CA ALA A 220 21.70 7.23 -2.13
C ALA A 220 20.79 6.77 -0.97
N ASN A 221 19.50 7.08 -1.02
CA ASN A 221 18.56 6.70 0.03
C ASN A 221 18.26 5.21 -0.03
N ILE A 222 18.05 4.67 -1.24
CA ILE A 222 17.86 3.22 -1.43
C ILE A 222 19.11 2.47 -0.99
N LYS A 223 20.30 2.95 -1.37
CA LYS A 223 21.57 2.34 -0.95
C LYS A 223 21.72 2.30 0.56
N GLN A 224 21.51 3.42 1.24
CA GLN A 224 21.60 3.51 2.70
C GLN A 224 20.59 2.57 3.38
N ASN A 225 19.35 2.54 2.90
CA ASN A 225 18.31 1.64 3.42
C ASN A 225 18.66 0.16 3.21
N ALA A 226 19.23 -0.18 2.05
CA ALA A 226 19.66 -1.53 1.72
C ALA A 226 20.85 -1.97 2.58
N GLU A 227 21.83 -1.09 2.83
CA GLU A 227 22.97 -1.34 3.73
C GLU A 227 22.49 -1.60 5.16
N ALA A 228 21.61 -0.74 5.69
CA ALA A 228 21.05 -0.92 7.03
C ALA A 228 20.23 -2.22 7.16
N MET A 229 19.44 -2.57 6.13
CA MET A 229 18.71 -3.84 6.11
C MET A 229 19.67 -5.04 6.03
N LEU A 230 20.73 -4.96 5.22
CA LEU A 230 21.71 -6.02 5.07
C LEU A 230 22.43 -6.33 6.39
N GLU A 231 22.82 -5.30 7.13
CA GLU A 231 23.41 -5.45 8.47
C GLU A 231 22.44 -6.19 9.41
N ARG A 232 21.19 -5.72 9.49
CA ARG A 232 20.15 -6.37 10.30
C ARG A 232 19.94 -7.84 9.92
N VAL A 233 19.93 -8.16 8.63
CA VAL A 233 19.76 -9.55 8.15
C VAL A 233 20.95 -10.43 8.57
N LYS A 234 22.19 -9.91 8.47
CA LYS A 234 23.41 -10.64 8.88
C LYS A 234 23.44 -10.91 10.39
N ASP A 235 22.99 -9.95 11.20
CA ASP A 235 22.90 -10.12 12.65
C ASP A 235 21.86 -11.19 13.02
N LEU A 236 20.68 -11.15 12.38
CA LEU A 236 19.65 -12.18 12.56
C LEU A 236 20.17 -13.56 12.16
N ALA A 237 20.80 -13.69 10.99
CA ALA A 237 21.36 -14.95 10.51
C ALA A 237 22.44 -15.53 11.45
N SER A 238 23.22 -14.66 12.11
CA SER A 238 24.26 -15.07 13.06
C SER A 238 23.73 -15.43 14.45
N SER A 239 22.48 -15.08 14.75
CA SER A 239 21.82 -15.31 16.04
C SER A 239 20.99 -16.60 16.07
N HIS A 240 20.90 -17.30 14.93
CA HIS A 240 20.22 -18.59 14.75
C HIS A 240 21.22 -19.74 14.74
#